data_AF-A0A847GB89-F1
#
_entry.id   AF-A0A847GB89-F1
#
_cell.length_a   1.000
_cell.length_b   1.000
_cell.length_c   1.000
_cell.angle_alpha   90.00
_cell.angle_beta   90.00
_cell.angle_gamma   90.00
#
_symmetry.space_group_name_H-M   'P 1'
#
loop_
_entity.id
_entity.type
_entity.pdbx_description
1 polymer ?
#
loop_
_entity_poly.entity_id
_entity_poly.type
_entity_poly.pdbx_seq_one_letter_code
_entity_poly.pdbx_strand_id
1 'polypeptide(L)'
;MRPRRWQLPFTIRLDRFVRVLHPGTSMPSEFSSFVTKTEGGEERQIRITMNEPLRHHGFTFYQSSWGPQNAGPNDRLYSVFSVVRNPADQVPLYACIITTLGLAWHFLLKLAAYLRRERANKARRA
;
A
#
# COMPACT_ATOMS: atom_id res chain seq x y z
N MET A 1 -10.78 22.92 -23.95
CA MET A 1 -10.50 21.47 -23.91
C MET A 1 -11.11 20.90 -22.64
N ARG A 2 -11.98 19.87 -22.72
CA ARG A 2 -12.56 19.23 -21.53
C ARG A 2 -11.59 18.13 -21.04
N PRO A 3 -11.22 18.07 -19.76
CA PRO A 3 -10.40 16.98 -19.24
C PRO A 3 -11.14 15.64 -19.42
N ARG A 4 -10.40 14.63 -19.90
CA ARG A 4 -10.93 13.28 -20.09
C ARG A 4 -11.33 12.72 -18.72
N ARG A 5 -12.61 12.40 -18.55
CA ARG A 5 -13.12 11.77 -17.33
C ARG A 5 -12.88 10.26 -17.43
N TRP A 6 -12.23 9.69 -16.43
CA TRP A 6 -12.08 8.25 -16.30
C TRP A 6 -13.02 7.77 -15.19
N GLN A 7 -13.92 6.84 -15.50
CA GLN A 7 -14.72 6.20 -14.47
C GLN A 7 -13.88 5.12 -13.79
N LEU A 8 -13.74 5.22 -12.48
CA LEU A 8 -13.09 4.20 -11.67
C LEU A 8 -14.10 3.06 -11.42
N PRO A 9 -13.65 1.81 -11.26
CA PRO A 9 -14.53 0.67 -10.99
C PRO A 9 -15.10 0.66 -9.56
N PHE A 10 -14.77 1.65 -8.73
CA PHE A 10 -15.20 1.81 -7.35
C PHE A 10 -15.42 3.29 -7.03
N THR A 11 -16.24 3.56 -6.01
CA THR A 11 -16.53 4.91 -5.51
C THR A 11 -15.75 5.17 -4.23
N ILE A 12 -15.21 6.39 -4.08
CA ILE A 12 -14.56 6.84 -2.84
C ILE A 12 -15.32 8.05 -2.31
N ARG A 13 -15.75 7.98 -1.06
CA ARG A 13 -16.38 9.09 -0.33
C ARG A 13 -15.47 9.51 0.83
N LEU A 14 -15.19 10.81 0.94
CA LEU A 14 -14.45 11.35 2.09
C LEU A 14 -15.42 11.51 3.27
N ASP A 15 -15.17 10.78 4.36
CA ASP A 15 -15.97 10.86 5.59
C ASP A 15 -15.45 11.94 6.52
N ARG A 16 -14.13 11.99 6.70
CA ARG A 16 -13.50 12.91 7.64
C ARG A 16 -12.08 13.24 7.20
N PHE A 17 -11.71 14.50 7.31
CA PHE A 17 -10.34 14.95 7.16
C PHE A 17 -9.81 15.44 8.50
N VAL A 18 -8.63 14.97 8.89
CA VAL A 18 -7.93 15.38 10.10
C VAL A 18 -6.57 15.92 9.70
N ARG A 19 -6.22 17.10 10.24
CA ARG A 19 -4.89 17.69 10.13
C ARG A 19 -4.30 17.90 11.52
N VAL A 20 -3.04 17.55 11.70
CA VAL A 20 -2.26 17.86 12.90
C VAL A 20 -1.26 18.95 12.51
N LEU A 21 -1.26 20.07 13.21
CA LEU A 21 -0.34 21.19 12.96
C LEU A 21 0.91 21.05 13.83
N HIS A 22 2.06 21.52 13.34
CA HIS A 22 3.24 21.65 14.19
C HIS A 22 3.00 22.74 15.26
N PRO A 23 3.49 22.54 16.51
CA PRO A 23 3.37 23.55 17.56
C PRO A 23 3.95 24.90 17.10
N GLY A 24 3.15 25.96 17.19
CA GLY A 24 3.59 27.32 16.86
C GLY A 24 3.69 27.65 15.36
N THR A 25 3.25 26.76 14.45
CA THR A 25 3.16 27.09 13.02
C THR A 25 1.82 26.70 12.43
N SER A 26 1.45 27.32 11.31
CA SER A 26 0.34 26.87 10.46
C SER A 26 0.73 25.70 9.53
N MET A 27 1.94 25.15 9.69
CA MET A 27 2.40 24.02 8.87
C MET A 27 1.80 22.72 9.40
N PRO A 28 1.10 21.96 8.54
CA PRO A 28 0.58 20.66 8.89
C PRO A 28 1.68 19.60 8.94
N SER A 29 1.76 18.93 10.09
CA SER A 29 2.65 17.81 10.40
C SER A 29 2.11 16.48 9.90
N GLU A 30 0.80 16.26 10.01
CA GLU A 30 0.16 15.02 9.57
C GLU A 30 -1.21 15.33 8.96
N PHE A 31 -1.54 14.61 7.89
CA PHE A 31 -2.89 14.55 7.38
C PHE A 31 -3.40 13.12 7.36
N SER A 32 -4.65 12.96 7.77
CA SER A 32 -5.36 11.70 7.72
C SER A 32 -6.73 11.94 7.07
N SER A 33 -6.96 11.29 5.94
CA SER A 33 -8.26 11.26 5.28
C SER A 33 -8.93 9.92 5.54
N PHE A 34 -10.07 9.93 6.23
CA PHE A 34 -10.93 8.76 6.39
C PHE A 34 -11.88 8.71 5.19
N VAL A 35 -11.78 7.65 4.41
CA VAL A 35 -12.59 7.47 3.21
C VAL A 35 -13.34 6.15 3.27
N THR A 36 -14.59 6.16 2.83
CA THR A 36 -15.37 4.96 2.57
C THR A 36 -15.26 4.62 1.10
N LYS A 37 -14.69 3.46 0.80
CA LYS A 37 -14.67 2.88 -0.54
C LYS A 37 -15.90 1.97 -0.69
N THR A 38 -16.71 2.23 -1.72
CA THR A 38 -17.85 1.39 -2.07
C THR A 38 -17.57 0.67 -3.39
N GLU A 39 -17.62 -0.66 -3.39
CA GLU A 39 -17.37 -1.50 -4.56
C GLU A 39 -18.30 -2.70 -4.54
N GLY A 40 -19.10 -2.91 -5.60
CA GLY A 40 -19.98 -4.09 -5.69
C GLY A 40 -21.04 -4.22 -4.60
N GLY A 41 -21.33 -3.15 -3.84
CA GLY A 41 -22.24 -3.17 -2.69
C GLY A 41 -21.55 -3.35 -1.34
N GLU A 42 -20.24 -3.60 -1.32
CA GLU A 42 -19.46 -3.61 -0.08
C GLU A 42 -18.89 -2.23 0.22
N GLU A 43 -19.12 -1.74 1.44
CA GLU A 43 -18.50 -0.53 1.97
C GLU A 43 -17.33 -0.89 2.88
N ARG A 44 -16.16 -0.33 2.58
CA ARG A 44 -14.96 -0.49 3.40
C ARG A 44 -14.41 0.87 3.80
N GLN A 45 -14.27 1.09 5.10
CA GLN A 45 -13.58 2.26 5.63
C GLN A 45 -12.06 2.07 5.51
N ILE A 46 -11.40 3.10 5.01
CA ILE A 46 -9.97 3.13 4.76
C ILE A 46 -9.44 4.47 5.29
N ARG A 47 -8.32 4.41 6.01
CA ARG A 47 -7.57 5.60 6.41
C ARG A 47 -6.44 5.80 5.41
N ILE A 48 -6.42 6.95 4.74
CA ILE A 48 -5.31 7.39 3.88
C ILE A 48 -4.49 8.38 4.68
N THR A 49 -3.21 8.11 4.85
CA THR A 49 -2.26 9.03 5.49
C THR A 49 -1.20 9.49 4.49
N MET A 50 -0.43 10.51 4.84
CA MET A 50 0.61 11.05 3.96
C MET A 50 1.66 10.02 3.55
N ASN A 51 1.98 9.06 4.44
CA ASN A 51 2.99 8.03 4.21
C ASN A 51 2.40 6.68 3.77
N GLU A 52 1.09 6.54 3.84
CA GLU A 52 0.39 5.30 3.50
C GLU A 52 -0.72 5.59 2.47
N PRO A 53 -0.35 5.69 1.18
CA PRO A 53 -1.33 5.91 0.11
C PRO A 53 -2.21 4.67 -0.06
N LEU A 54 -3.48 4.88 -0.39
CA LEU A 54 -4.39 3.78 -0.70
C LEU A 54 -4.01 3.15 -2.03
N ARG A 55 -3.69 1.84 -2.01
CA ARG A 55 -3.41 1.03 -3.20
C ARG A 55 -4.56 0.05 -3.40
N HIS A 56 -5.25 0.14 -4.54
CA HIS A 56 -6.37 -0.74 -4.86
C HIS A 56 -6.49 -0.95 -6.39
N HIS A 57 -6.61 -2.20 -6.84
CA HIS A 57 -6.72 -2.56 -8.28
C HIS A 57 -5.66 -1.94 -9.20
N GLY A 58 -4.43 -1.78 -8.72
CA GLY A 58 -3.35 -1.14 -9.48
C GLY A 58 -3.50 0.39 -9.61
N PHE A 59 -4.41 1.00 -8.85
CA PHE A 59 -4.49 2.45 -8.65
C PHE A 59 -3.92 2.80 -7.28
N THR A 60 -3.05 3.81 -7.24
CA THR A 60 -2.51 4.37 -6.01
C THR A 60 -3.05 5.78 -5.84
N PHE A 61 -3.72 6.02 -4.72
CA PHE A 61 -4.29 7.31 -4.33
C PHE A 61 -3.32 8.00 -3.37
N TYR A 62 -2.65 9.02 -3.87
CA TYR A 62 -1.82 9.92 -3.07
C TYR A 62 -2.64 11.13 -2.67
N GLN A 63 -2.56 11.54 -1.41
CA GLN A 63 -3.11 12.82 -1.01
C GLN A 63 -2.19 13.93 -1.53
N SER A 64 -2.65 14.73 -2.49
CA SER A 64 -1.83 15.75 -3.16
C SER A 64 -2.09 17.17 -2.67
N SER A 65 -3.30 17.45 -2.20
CA SER A 65 -3.64 18.75 -1.63
C SER A 65 -4.85 18.63 -0.71
N TRP A 66 -5.16 19.71 -0.01
CA TRP A 66 -6.34 19.86 0.83
C TRP A 66 -6.75 21.33 0.83
N GLY A 67 -8.03 21.59 1.06
CA GLY A 67 -8.55 22.95 1.14
C GLY A 67 -9.93 23.01 1.79
N PRO A 68 -10.48 24.21 2.01
CA PRO A 68 -9.85 25.52 1.85
C PRO A 68 -8.76 25.79 2.90
N GLN A 69 -7.68 26.49 2.52
CA GLN A 69 -6.61 26.86 3.48
C GLN A 69 -7.11 27.85 4.55
N ASN A 70 -8.12 28.65 4.21
CA ASN A 70 -8.76 29.64 5.09
C ASN A 70 -9.96 29.06 5.85
N ALA A 71 -10.14 27.74 5.86
CA ALA A 71 -11.26 27.08 6.52
C ALA A 71 -11.22 27.33 8.03
N GLY A 72 -12.29 27.93 8.56
CA GLY A 72 -12.54 28.04 9.99
C GLY A 72 -12.86 26.67 10.63
N PRO A 73 -13.02 26.61 11.97
CA PRO A 73 -13.25 25.35 12.70
C PRO A 73 -14.47 24.53 12.25
N ASN A 74 -15.45 25.17 11.58
CA ASN A 74 -16.70 24.56 11.14
C ASN A 74 -16.84 24.46 9.60
N ASP A 75 -15.80 24.86 8.85
CA ASP A 75 -15.87 24.83 7.39
C ASP A 75 -15.60 23.42 6.84
N ARG A 76 -16.27 23.10 5.73
CA ARG A 76 -16.09 21.82 5.05
C ARG A 76 -14.72 21.78 4.39
N LEU A 77 -13.86 20.89 4.88
CA LEU A 77 -12.59 20.57 4.25
C LEU A 77 -12.79 19.52 3.16
N TYR A 78 -12.02 19.63 2.08
CA TYR A 78 -11.91 18.64 1.02
C TYR A 78 -10.44 18.22 0.85
N SER A 79 -10.25 16.95 0.53
CA SER A 79 -8.95 16.39 0.15
C SER A 79 -8.89 16.22 -1.36
N VAL A 80 -7.76 16.60 -1.95
CA VAL A 80 -7.44 16.32 -3.35
C VAL A 80 -6.56 15.09 -3.39
N PHE A 81 -6.98 14.08 -4.16
CA PHE A 81 -6.23 12.86 -4.37
C PHE A 81 -5.68 12.81 -5.79
N SER A 82 -4.38 12.55 -5.92
CA SER A 82 -3.73 12.20 -7.18
C SER A 82 -3.79 10.68 -7.38
N VAL A 83 -4.36 10.26 -8.50
CA VAL A 83 -4.53 8.84 -8.84
C VAL A 83 -3.48 8.45 -9.86
N VAL A 84 -2.64 7.47 -9.52
CA VAL A 84 -1.63 6.90 -10.41
C VAL A 84 -1.99 5.45 -10.69
N ARG A 85 -1.98 5.04 -11.96
CA ARG A 85 -2.13 3.63 -12.32
C ARG A 85 -0.75 2.99 -12.38
N ASN A 86 -0.41 2.19 -11.36
CA ASN A 86 0.83 1.42 -11.32
C ASN A 86 0.52 -0.09 -11.27
N PRO A 87 0.40 -0.76 -12.43
CA PRO A 87 0.19 -2.20 -12.48
C PRO A 87 1.42 -2.99 -11.99
N ALA A 88 2.60 -2.37 -11.97
CA ALA A 88 3.85 -3.00 -11.53
C ALA A 88 4.11 -2.87 -10.02
N ASP A 89 3.15 -2.37 -9.24
CA ASP A 89 3.32 -2.18 -7.79
C ASP A 89 3.60 -3.50 -7.03
N GLN A 90 3.17 -4.63 -7.58
CA GLN A 90 3.40 -5.96 -6.99
C GLN A 90 4.71 -6.63 -7.47
N VAL A 91 5.42 -6.05 -8.44
CA VAL A 91 6.67 -6.61 -8.96
C VAL A 91 7.73 -6.84 -7.86
N PRO A 92 7.95 -5.89 -6.92
CA PRO A 92 8.91 -6.11 -5.83
C PRO A 92 8.55 -7.31 -4.95
N LEU A 93 7.26 -7.51 -4.67
CA LEU A 93 6.77 -8.65 -3.88
C LEU A 93 7.06 -9.97 -4.59
N TYR A 94 6.76 -10.06 -5.89
CA TYR A 94 7.04 -11.27 -6.66
C TYR A 94 8.53 -11.58 -6.74
N ALA A 95 9.38 -10.56 -6.89
CA ALA A 95 10.83 -10.74 -6.89
C ALA A 95 11.32 -11.37 -5.57
N CYS A 96 10.87 -10.86 -4.42
CA CYS A 96 11.20 -11.43 -3.12
C CYS A 96 10.74 -12.89 -3.00
N ILE A 97 9.51 -13.20 -3.41
CA ILE A 97 8.98 -14.57 -3.36
C ILE A 97 9.84 -15.52 -4.20
N ILE A 98 10.19 -15.13 -5.43
CA ILE A 98 11.01 -15.93 -6.34
C ILE A 98 12.40 -16.17 -5.74
N THR A 99 13.03 -15.13 -5.18
CA THR A 99 14.35 -15.27 -4.54
C THR A 99 14.28 -16.19 -3.32
N THR A 100 13.28 -16.03 -2.45
CA THR A 100 13.09 -16.89 -1.28
C THR A 100 12.87 -18.35 -1.68
N LEU A 101 12.03 -18.62 -2.68
CA LEU A 101 11.79 -19.98 -3.18
C LEU A 101 13.04 -20.58 -3.81
N GLY A 102 13.81 -19.80 -4.59
CA GLY A 102 15.06 -20.24 -5.19
C GLY A 102 16.11 -20.63 -4.15
N LEU A 103 16.28 -19.81 -3.11
CA LEU A 103 17.20 -20.12 -2.00
C LEU A 103 16.72 -21.32 -1.18
N ALA A 104 15.43 -21.40 -0.87
CA ALA A 104 14.87 -22.53 -0.14
C ALA A 104 15.07 -23.85 -0.90
N TRP A 105 14.80 -23.86 -2.20
CA TRP A 105 15.04 -25.01 -3.06
C TRP A 105 16.52 -25.42 -3.09
N HIS A 106 17.42 -24.45 -3.28
CA HIS A 106 18.85 -24.71 -3.30
C HIS A 106 19.35 -25.29 -1.97
N PHE A 107 18.89 -24.73 -0.86
CA PHE A 107 19.20 -25.21 0.48
C PHE A 107 18.71 -26.64 0.70
N LEU A 108 17.46 -26.95 0.33
CA LEU A 108 16.88 -28.29 0.48
C LEU A 108 17.65 -29.35 -0.33
N LEU A 109 18.08 -29.04 -1.55
CA LEU A 109 18.91 -29.94 -2.35
C LEU A 109 20.27 -30.22 -1.70
N LYS A 110 20.94 -29.17 -1.21
CA LYS A 110 22.23 -29.31 -0.50
C LYS A 110 22.08 -30.09 0.80
N LEU A 111 21.02 -29.82 1.56
CA LEU A 111 20.70 -30.53 2.80
C LEU A 111 20.43 -32.01 2.54
N ALA A 112 19.60 -32.34 1.54
CA ALA A 112 19.33 -33.73 1.17
C ALA A 112 20.61 -34.46 0.72
N ALA A 113 21.46 -33.80 -0.07
CA ALA A 113 22.75 -34.36 -0.48
C ALA A 113 23.69 -34.58 0.72
N TYR A 114 23.74 -33.65 1.67
CA TYR A 114 24.51 -33.77 2.91
C TYR A 114 24.02 -34.96 3.76
N LEU A 115 22.72 -35.05 4.03
CA LEU A 115 22.12 -36.12 4.83
C LEU A 115 22.34 -37.51 4.20
N ARG A 116 22.27 -37.63 2.87
CA ARG A 116 22.59 -38.89 2.16
C ARG A 116 24.06 -39.29 2.35
N ARG A 117 24.99 -38.33 2.24
CA ARG A 117 26.42 -38.58 2.46
C ARG A 117 26.72 -38.99 3.89
N GLU A 118 26.08 -38.34 4.86
CA GLU A 118 26.27 -38.63 6.28
C GLU A 118 25.77 -40.04 6.63
N ARG A 119 24.58 -40.42 6.15
CA ARG A 119 24.05 -41.79 6.30
C ARG A 119 24.98 -42.86 5.71
N ALA A 120 25.52 -42.62 4.50
CA ALA A 120 26.45 -43.54 3.86
C ALA A 120 27.79 -43.66 4.62
N ASN A 121 28.31 -42.56 5.15
CA ASN A 121 29.53 -42.57 5.97
C ASN A 121 29.31 -43.31 7.30
N LYS A 122 28.13 -43.16 7.92
CA LYS A 122 27.80 -43.87 9.16
C LYS A 122 27.69 -45.39 8.94
N ALA A 123 27.10 -45.81 7.82
CA ALA A 123 27.00 -47.22 7.44
C ALA A 123 28.36 -47.88 7.10
N ARG A 124 29.37 -47.10 6.67
CA ARG A 124 30.74 -47.59 6.44
C ARG A 124 31.59 -47.71 7.72
N ARG A 125 31.16 -47.08 8.81
CA ARG A 125 31.88 -47.05 10.10
C ARG A 125 31.31 -48.05 11.13
N ALA A 126 30.17 -48.67 10.82
CA ALA A 126 29.57 -49.76 11.57
C ALA A 126 29.96 -51.09 10.93
#